data_AF-A0A1Z5K9A0-F1
#
_entry.id   AF-A0A1Z5K9A0-F1
#
_cell.length_a   1.000
_cell.length_b   1.000
_cell.length_c   1.000
_cell.angle_alpha   90.00
_cell.angle_beta   90.00
_cell.angle_gamma   90.00
#
_symmetry.space_group_name_H-M   'P 1'
#
loop_
_entity.id
_entity.type
_entity.pdbx_description
1 polymer ?
#
loop_
_entity_poly.entity_id
_entity_poly.type
_entity_poly.pdbx_seq_one_letter_code
_entity_poly.pdbx_strand_id
1 'polypeptide(L)'
;MDVVRSQREMARRKRTVEIHDGTMPQESSSSPPKVPNAPVKSRKALSILRRRRSNSEPPRRRKRLLEDHYQFDPERRIVLPGVPRYEQDFARDAHDCFNLIMLLPVIVLDIMNWNWDTILYAKRTSIAEAWTGEWFDLFFQVTAFYFVVDLIWISLVPSCVKSPATIIQHHLATILYILIPYLHSEFRWCMGACLSVELNTWFLIARRVLNKQGLSPWTISLSFLSIRVKLISIFFYTTWIGIRCILYPVLMMPFYQNWIQHSLKVGTKWNLVMLCVPLHACFCLLNLKWSYDLLMSKVRYWRRKGSVKYDSSISKGL
;
A
#
# COMPACT_ATOMS: atom_id res chain seq x y z
N MET A 1 46.54 -15.88 2.79
CA MET A 1 45.20 -15.67 2.16
C MET A 1 44.70 -16.92 1.42
N ASP A 2 45.44 -18.03 1.40
CA ASP A 2 45.14 -19.19 0.55
C ASP A 2 44.24 -20.27 1.17
N VAL A 3 44.00 -20.23 2.49
CA VAL A 3 43.17 -21.24 3.17
C VAL A 3 41.67 -21.04 2.90
N VAL A 4 41.23 -19.80 2.69
CA VAL A 4 39.80 -19.48 2.44
C VAL A 4 39.37 -19.86 1.02
N ARG A 5 40.30 -19.97 0.07
CA ARG A 5 40.01 -20.35 -1.32
C ARG A 5 39.79 -21.87 -1.45
N SER A 6 40.57 -22.67 -0.72
CA SER A 6 40.45 -24.14 -0.71
C SER A 6 39.11 -24.64 -0.15
N GLN A 7 38.58 -24.01 0.90
CA GLN A 7 37.28 -24.42 1.47
C GLN A 7 36.08 -24.10 0.56
N ARG A 8 36.17 -23.06 -0.29
CA ARG A 8 35.09 -22.72 -1.24
C ARG A 8 35.03 -23.67 -2.44
N GLU A 9 36.13 -24.31 -2.83
CA GLU A 9 36.13 -25.31 -3.91
C GLU A 9 35.60 -26.68 -3.44
N MET A 10 35.88 -27.09 -2.19
CA MET A 10 35.30 -28.33 -1.64
C MET A 10 33.77 -28.25 -1.46
N ALA A 11 33.23 -27.07 -1.12
CA ALA A 11 31.78 -26.88 -0.99
C ALA A 11 31.05 -26.92 -2.35
N ARG A 12 31.73 -26.60 -3.47
CA ARG A 12 31.15 -26.71 -4.82
C ARG A 12 31.13 -28.14 -5.34
N ARG A 13 32.11 -28.98 -4.98
CA ARG A 13 32.14 -30.40 -5.43
C ARG A 13 31.11 -31.29 -4.75
N LYS A 14 30.66 -30.97 -3.54
CA LYS A 14 29.61 -31.74 -2.84
C LYS A 14 28.18 -31.54 -3.39
N ARG A 15 27.96 -30.61 -4.32
CA ARG A 15 26.62 -30.32 -4.86
C ARG A 15 26.30 -30.99 -6.20
N THR A 16 27.25 -31.76 -6.75
CA THR A 16 27.12 -32.37 -8.09
C THR A 16 26.99 -33.91 -8.04
N VAL A 17 26.92 -34.51 -6.85
CA VAL A 17 26.84 -35.96 -6.68
C VAL A 17 25.64 -36.29 -5.80
N GLU A 18 24.44 -36.10 -6.34
CA GLU A 18 23.18 -36.68 -5.82
C GLU A 18 22.09 -36.50 -6.89
N ILE A 19 22.29 -37.12 -8.04
CA ILE A 19 21.21 -37.50 -8.96
C ILE A 19 21.49 -38.97 -9.27
N HIS A 20 20.97 -39.84 -8.41
CA HIS A 20 21.04 -41.28 -8.57
C HIS A 20 19.66 -41.82 -8.95
N ASP A 21 19.71 -42.75 -9.90
CA ASP A 21 18.63 -43.41 -10.60
C ASP A 21 17.60 -44.06 -9.67
N GLY A 22 16.33 -43.74 -9.93
CA GLY A 22 15.18 -44.47 -9.43
C GLY A 22 14.41 -45.07 -10.61
N THR A 23 14.78 -46.30 -10.96
CA THR A 23 14.09 -47.16 -11.93
C THR A 23 12.69 -47.49 -11.41
N MET A 24 11.64 -47.02 -12.09
CA MET A 24 10.25 -47.39 -11.81
C MET A 24 9.83 -48.58 -12.68
N PRO A 25 9.15 -49.59 -12.12
CA PRO A 25 8.67 -50.75 -12.87
C PRO A 25 7.51 -50.39 -13.82
N GLN A 26 7.50 -51.05 -14.98
CA GLN A 26 6.40 -51.07 -15.94
C GLN A 26 5.14 -51.65 -15.29
N GLU A 27 4.11 -50.82 -15.13
CA GLU A 27 2.74 -51.29 -14.92
C GLU A 27 1.97 -51.31 -16.24
N SER A 28 1.25 -52.41 -16.37
CA SER A 28 0.50 -52.92 -17.51
C SER A 28 -0.61 -52.00 -18.02
N SER A 29 -0.77 -52.00 -19.33
CA SER A 29 -1.83 -51.35 -20.08
C SER A 29 -3.23 -51.87 -19.72
N SER A 30 -4.04 -51.02 -19.10
CA SER A 30 -5.50 -51.12 -19.14
C SER A 30 -6.07 -49.86 -19.81
N SER A 31 -6.65 -50.06 -20.98
CA SER A 31 -7.30 -49.04 -21.81
C SER A 31 -8.38 -48.28 -21.03
N PRO A 32 -8.40 -46.93 -21.05
CA PRO A 32 -9.50 -46.19 -20.45
C PRO A 32 -10.79 -46.35 -21.28
N PRO A 33 -11.97 -46.47 -20.64
CA PRO A 33 -13.24 -46.50 -21.34
C PRO A 33 -13.47 -45.19 -22.08
N LYS A 34 -13.91 -45.28 -23.33
CA LYS A 34 -14.33 -44.15 -24.17
C LYS A 34 -15.46 -43.40 -23.46
N VAL A 35 -15.13 -42.24 -22.89
CA VAL A 35 -16.12 -41.29 -22.38
C VAL A 35 -16.90 -40.75 -23.57
N PRO A 36 -18.24 -40.83 -23.58
CA PRO A 36 -19.06 -40.26 -24.64
C PRO A 36 -18.87 -38.74 -24.69
N ASN A 37 -18.64 -38.22 -25.89
CA ASN A 37 -18.50 -36.79 -26.18
C ASN A 37 -19.71 -36.04 -25.61
N ALA A 38 -19.51 -35.34 -24.48
CA ALA A 38 -20.48 -34.40 -23.98
C ALA A 38 -20.70 -33.31 -25.05
N PRO A 39 -21.94 -32.95 -25.38
CA PRO A 39 -22.23 -31.96 -26.40
C PRO A 39 -21.57 -30.64 -25.99
N VAL A 40 -20.73 -30.11 -26.87
CA VAL A 40 -20.11 -28.79 -26.79
C VAL A 40 -21.24 -27.76 -26.82
N LYS A 41 -21.86 -27.52 -25.65
CA LYS A 41 -22.82 -26.44 -25.45
C LYS A 41 -22.05 -25.13 -25.51
N SER A 42 -22.01 -24.58 -26.72
CA SER A 42 -21.88 -23.16 -27.07
C SER A 42 -21.31 -22.26 -25.95
N ARG A 43 -19.97 -22.23 -25.86
CA ARG A 43 -19.24 -21.17 -25.13
C ARG A 43 -19.54 -19.75 -25.67
N LYS A 44 -20.26 -19.61 -26.78
CA LYS A 44 -20.68 -18.32 -27.35
C LYS A 44 -21.84 -17.65 -26.59
N ALA A 45 -22.62 -18.37 -25.78
CA ALA A 45 -23.73 -17.76 -25.03
C ALA A 45 -23.27 -17.01 -23.76
N LEU A 46 -22.16 -17.43 -23.14
CA LEU A 46 -21.62 -16.82 -21.91
C LEU A 46 -20.80 -15.54 -22.16
N SER A 47 -20.33 -15.30 -23.39
CA SER A 47 -19.65 -14.05 -23.75
C SER A 47 -20.63 -12.90 -24.01
N ILE A 48 -21.90 -13.20 -24.32
CA ILE A 48 -22.93 -12.20 -24.60
C ILE A 48 -23.49 -11.62 -23.29
N LEU A 49 -23.58 -12.41 -22.21
CA LEU A 49 -24.11 -11.95 -20.92
C LEU A 49 -23.15 -11.07 -20.10
N ARG A 50 -21.84 -11.06 -20.41
CA ARG A 50 -20.85 -10.18 -19.72
C ARG A 50 -20.74 -8.77 -20.32
N ARG A 51 -21.54 -8.44 -21.35
CA ARG A 51 -21.47 -7.16 -22.07
C ARG A 51 -22.69 -6.27 -21.88
N ARG A 52 -23.38 -6.37 -20.74
CA ARG A 52 -24.22 -5.29 -20.20
C ARG A 52 -23.39 -4.46 -19.21
N ARG A 53 -22.33 -3.82 -19.71
CA ARG A 53 -21.75 -2.65 -19.03
C ARG A 53 -22.56 -1.44 -19.50
N SER A 54 -23.19 -0.78 -18.54
CA SER A 54 -23.78 0.57 -18.59
C SER A 54 -23.45 1.38 -19.86
N ASN A 55 -24.46 1.57 -20.71
CA ASN A 55 -24.44 2.43 -21.91
C ASN A 55 -24.42 3.95 -21.58
N SER A 56 -23.95 4.36 -20.40
CA SER A 56 -24.04 5.76 -19.95
C SER A 56 -22.75 6.57 -20.08
N GLU A 57 -21.63 5.99 -20.52
CA GLU A 57 -20.47 6.76 -20.94
C GLU A 57 -20.13 6.43 -22.40
N PRO A 58 -20.07 7.43 -23.30
CA PRO A 58 -19.53 7.22 -24.64
C PRO A 58 -18.12 6.63 -24.48
N PRO A 59 -17.72 5.66 -25.33
CA PRO A 59 -16.37 5.11 -25.27
C PRO A 59 -15.42 6.30 -25.36
N ARG A 60 -14.69 6.61 -24.27
CA ARG A 60 -13.62 7.60 -24.28
C ARG A 60 -12.76 7.23 -25.48
N ARG A 61 -12.86 8.03 -26.56
CA ARG A 61 -11.94 7.95 -27.70
C ARG A 61 -10.59 7.85 -27.02
N ARG A 62 -9.86 6.75 -27.25
CA ARG A 62 -8.46 6.66 -26.86
C ARG A 62 -7.76 7.80 -27.59
N LYS A 63 -7.81 9.02 -27.03
CA LYS A 63 -6.85 10.07 -27.33
C LYS A 63 -5.52 9.38 -27.20
N ARG A 64 -4.75 9.47 -28.28
CA ARG A 64 -3.60 8.62 -28.49
C ARG A 64 -2.71 8.83 -27.26
N LEU A 65 -2.28 7.77 -26.60
CA LEU A 65 -1.30 7.84 -25.49
C LEU A 65 -0.07 8.70 -25.83
N LEU A 66 0.18 8.92 -27.14
CA LEU A 66 1.15 9.87 -27.65
C LEU A 66 0.82 11.35 -27.31
N GLU A 67 -0.42 11.80 -27.40
CA GLU A 67 -0.82 13.19 -27.15
C GLU A 67 -0.76 13.55 -25.65
N ASP A 68 -0.93 12.56 -24.76
CA ASP A 68 -0.87 12.76 -23.30
C ASP A 68 0.57 12.80 -22.77
N HIS A 69 1.52 12.24 -23.52
CA HIS A 69 2.92 12.06 -23.10
C HIS A 69 3.95 12.80 -23.96
N TYR A 70 3.53 13.32 -25.11
CA TYR A 70 4.44 14.01 -26.02
C TYR A 70 3.84 15.33 -26.49
N GLN A 71 4.66 16.38 -26.41
CA GLN A 71 4.35 17.62 -27.12
C GLN A 71 4.84 17.45 -28.55
N PHE A 72 3.90 17.48 -29.48
CA PHE A 72 4.23 17.58 -30.89
C PHE A 72 4.57 19.04 -31.17
N ASP A 73 5.84 19.31 -31.47
CA ASP A 73 6.28 20.62 -31.97
C ASP A 73 6.03 20.64 -33.49
N PRO A 74 5.00 21.36 -33.98
CA PRO A 74 4.63 21.34 -35.39
C PRO A 74 5.67 22.02 -36.29
N GLU A 75 6.45 22.97 -35.76
CA GLU A 75 7.48 23.68 -36.52
C GLU A 75 8.68 22.77 -36.78
N ARG A 76 9.10 22.02 -35.77
CA ARG A 76 10.26 21.14 -35.89
C ARG A 76 9.90 19.73 -36.35
N ARG A 77 8.60 19.39 -36.34
CA ARG A 77 8.09 18.01 -36.51
C ARG A 77 8.76 17.00 -35.56
N ILE A 78 9.20 17.49 -34.39
CA ILE A 78 9.85 16.66 -33.36
C ILE A 78 8.82 16.34 -32.28
N VAL A 79 8.75 15.06 -31.93
CA VAL A 79 7.98 14.56 -30.79
C VAL A 79 8.85 14.74 -29.55
N LEU A 80 8.70 15.87 -28.86
CA LEU A 80 9.42 16.09 -27.61
C LEU A 80 8.75 15.28 -26.50
N PRO A 81 9.50 14.65 -25.58
CA PRO A 81 8.92 14.08 -24.38
C PRO A 81 8.17 15.19 -23.65
N GLY A 82 6.84 15.14 -23.75
CA GLY A 82 5.97 16.14 -23.18
C GLY A 82 6.04 15.98 -21.67
N VAL A 83 6.18 17.09 -20.97
CA VAL A 83 5.84 17.11 -19.54
C VAL A 83 4.42 16.55 -19.46
N PRO A 84 4.16 15.44 -18.72
CA PRO A 84 2.84 14.85 -18.63
C PRO A 84 1.85 15.97 -18.34
N ARG A 85 0.87 16.18 -19.22
CA ARG A 85 -0.14 17.21 -18.98
C ARG A 85 -0.87 16.78 -17.72
N TYR A 86 -0.58 17.49 -16.62
CA TYR A 86 -1.33 17.35 -15.39
C TYR A 86 -2.73 17.87 -15.72
N GLU A 87 -3.68 16.99 -16.00
CA GLU A 87 -5.08 17.40 -15.96
C GLU A 87 -5.27 17.99 -14.56
N GLN A 88 -5.66 19.26 -14.51
CA GLN A 88 -5.94 19.96 -13.26
C GLN A 88 -7.18 19.31 -12.64
N ASP A 89 -6.96 18.22 -11.92
CA ASP A 89 -7.97 17.57 -11.10
C ASP A 89 -8.09 18.37 -9.81
N PHE A 90 -8.68 19.56 -9.92
CA PHE A 90 -8.84 20.52 -8.82
C PHE A 90 -9.49 19.87 -7.60
N ALA A 91 -10.45 18.96 -7.81
CA ALA A 91 -11.09 18.22 -6.73
C ALA A 91 -10.10 17.36 -5.94
N ARG A 92 -9.20 16.66 -6.63
CA ARG A 92 -8.15 15.88 -6.00
C ARG A 92 -7.08 16.74 -5.33
N ASP A 93 -6.74 17.88 -5.92
CA ASP A 93 -5.77 18.82 -5.35
C ASP A 93 -6.30 19.46 -4.06
N ALA A 94 -7.56 19.88 -4.06
CA ALA A 94 -8.26 20.40 -2.89
C ALA A 94 -8.34 19.36 -1.78
N HIS A 95 -8.69 18.11 -2.12
CA HIS A 95 -8.73 16.98 -1.18
C HIS A 95 -7.36 16.63 -0.59
N ASP A 96 -6.31 16.58 -1.42
CA ASP A 96 -4.93 16.38 -0.97
C ASP A 96 -4.49 17.52 -0.01
N CYS A 97 -4.86 18.77 -0.29
CA CYS A 97 -4.56 19.93 0.56
C CYS A 97 -5.30 19.86 1.90
N PHE A 98 -6.60 19.56 1.87
CA PHE A 98 -7.43 19.36 3.07
C PHE A 98 -6.80 18.30 3.99
N ASN A 99 -6.45 17.13 3.44
CA ASN A 99 -5.85 16.05 4.22
C ASN A 99 -4.48 16.42 4.79
N LEU A 100 -3.68 17.20 4.06
CA LEU A 100 -2.37 17.65 4.56
C LEU A 100 -2.51 18.53 5.82
N ILE A 101 -3.57 19.35 5.89
CA ILE A 101 -3.85 20.23 7.02
C ILE A 101 -4.52 19.45 8.15
N MET A 102 -5.57 18.67 7.86
CA MET A 102 -6.41 18.04 8.88
C MET A 102 -5.80 16.81 9.53
N LEU A 103 -4.93 16.07 8.84
CA LEU A 103 -4.22 14.94 9.45
C LEU A 103 -3.12 15.40 10.42
N LEU A 104 -2.63 16.64 10.31
CA LEU A 104 -1.52 17.11 11.14
C LEU A 104 -1.90 17.14 12.64
N PRO A 105 -3.06 17.69 13.07
CA PRO A 105 -3.53 17.56 14.44
C PRO A 105 -3.68 16.12 14.92
N VAL A 106 -4.18 15.20 14.07
CA VAL A 106 -4.32 13.77 14.41
C VAL A 106 -2.95 13.17 14.74
N ILE A 107 -1.95 13.42 13.89
CA ILE A 107 -0.59 12.91 14.06
C ILE A 107 0.08 13.49 15.30
N VAL A 108 -0.06 14.79 15.54
CA VAL A 108 0.52 15.45 16.71
C VAL A 108 -0.09 14.89 18.00
N LEU A 109 -1.42 14.75 18.04
CA LEU A 109 -2.10 14.18 19.20
C LEU A 109 -1.75 12.70 19.42
N ASP A 110 -1.60 11.90 18.37
CA ASP A 110 -1.10 10.52 18.48
C ASP A 110 0.29 10.52 19.14
N ILE A 111 1.24 11.30 18.60
CA ILE A 111 2.60 11.45 19.13
C ILE A 111 2.63 11.91 20.60
N MET A 112 1.75 12.84 20.99
CA MET A 112 1.68 13.36 22.36
C MET A 112 1.15 12.36 23.38
N ASN A 113 0.42 11.32 22.94
CA ASN A 113 -0.07 10.27 23.84
C ASN A 113 0.96 9.15 24.09
N TRP A 114 2.16 9.24 23.50
CA TRP A 114 3.25 8.29 23.71
C TRP A 114 4.29 8.83 24.69
N ASN A 115 4.67 8.00 25.66
CA ASN A 115 5.84 8.24 26.51
C ASN A 115 7.12 7.88 25.75
N TRP A 116 7.76 8.88 25.17
CA TRP A 116 8.97 8.72 24.37
C TRP A 116 10.16 8.23 25.18
N ASP A 117 10.25 8.54 26.46
CA ASP A 117 11.34 8.05 27.31
C ASP A 117 11.24 6.53 27.47
N THR A 118 10.02 6.01 27.68
CA THR A 118 9.77 4.57 27.71
C THR A 118 10.10 3.93 26.36
N ILE A 119 9.68 4.52 25.23
CA ILE A 119 9.95 3.95 23.90
C ILE A 119 11.45 3.92 23.58
N LEU A 120 12.20 4.96 23.93
CA LEU A 120 13.60 5.13 23.53
C LEU A 120 14.59 4.45 24.48
N TYR A 121 14.29 4.41 25.78
CA TYR A 121 15.25 3.96 26.79
C TYR A 121 14.90 2.63 27.46
N ALA A 122 13.64 2.20 27.44
CA ALA A 122 13.26 0.97 28.13
C ALA A 122 13.58 -0.26 27.27
N LYS A 123 14.50 -1.11 27.77
CA LYS A 123 14.94 -2.32 27.04
C LYS A 123 13.88 -3.42 26.95
N ARG A 124 12.76 -3.36 27.69
CA ARG A 124 11.80 -4.47 27.85
C ARG A 124 10.34 -4.08 28.12
N THR A 125 9.93 -2.84 27.94
CA THR A 125 8.52 -2.47 28.18
C THR A 125 7.65 -2.86 27.00
N SER A 126 6.40 -3.24 27.28
CA SER A 126 5.42 -3.48 26.22
C SER A 126 5.04 -2.16 25.55
N ILE A 127 4.62 -2.20 24.27
CA ILE A 127 4.13 -1.01 23.57
C ILE A 127 2.93 -0.41 24.33
N ALA A 128 2.09 -1.25 24.93
CA ALA A 128 0.94 -0.81 25.71
C ALA A 128 1.34 0.06 26.91
N GLU A 129 2.45 -0.26 27.60
CA GLU A 129 2.95 0.52 28.75
C GLU A 129 3.50 1.89 28.36
N ALA A 130 3.92 2.06 27.10
CA ALA A 130 4.41 3.34 26.60
C ALA A 130 3.27 4.33 26.30
N TRP A 131 2.02 3.91 26.32
CA TRP A 131 0.88 4.78 26.05
C TRP A 131 0.43 5.52 27.33
N THR A 132 0.48 6.85 27.32
CA THR A 132 0.01 7.68 28.44
C THR A 132 -1.50 7.89 28.34
N GLY A 133 -2.01 8.16 27.14
CA GLY A 133 -3.42 8.43 26.90
C GLY A 133 -3.94 9.73 27.50
N GLU A 134 -3.07 10.64 27.94
CA GLU A 134 -3.45 11.91 28.58
C GLU A 134 -4.35 12.78 27.68
N TRP A 135 -4.12 12.71 26.37
CA TRP A 135 -4.84 13.48 25.36
C TRP A 135 -5.81 12.60 24.56
N PHE A 136 -6.18 11.41 25.08
CA PHE A 136 -6.94 10.42 24.30
C PHE A 136 -8.31 10.95 23.85
N ASP A 137 -9.07 11.61 24.71
CA ASP A 137 -10.44 12.02 24.36
C ASP A 137 -10.42 13.09 23.25
N LEU A 138 -9.48 14.05 23.33
CA LEU A 138 -9.27 15.03 22.27
C LEU A 138 -8.76 14.36 20.98
N PHE A 139 -7.81 13.45 21.10
CA PHE A 139 -7.29 12.66 19.98
C PHE A 139 -8.40 11.88 19.26
N PHE A 140 -9.28 11.23 20.02
CA PHE A 140 -10.41 10.49 19.50
C PHE A 140 -11.40 11.41 18.77
N GLN A 141 -11.79 12.53 19.38
CA GLN A 141 -12.73 13.48 18.78
C GLN A 141 -12.19 14.06 17.47
N VAL A 142 -10.93 14.50 17.44
CA VAL A 142 -10.29 15.04 16.24
C VAL A 142 -10.18 13.99 15.14
N THR A 143 -9.82 12.76 15.50
CA THR A 143 -9.74 11.63 14.56
C THR A 143 -11.11 11.28 13.97
N ALA A 144 -12.13 11.14 14.82
CA ALA A 144 -13.48 10.81 14.40
C ALA A 144 -14.05 11.91 13.50
N PHE A 145 -13.87 13.18 13.87
CA PHE A 145 -14.27 14.32 13.05
C PHE A 145 -13.59 14.29 11.68
N TYR A 146 -12.27 14.10 11.62
CA TYR A 146 -11.53 13.98 10.37
C TYR A 146 -12.11 12.90 9.46
N PHE A 147 -12.28 11.67 9.98
CA PHE A 147 -12.78 10.56 9.16
C PHE A 147 -14.22 10.76 8.69
N VAL A 148 -15.08 11.38 9.49
CA VAL A 148 -16.46 11.71 9.09
C VAL A 148 -16.47 12.74 7.97
N VAL A 149 -15.70 13.82 8.10
CA VAL A 149 -15.63 14.86 7.06
C VAL A 149 -15.02 14.31 5.77
N ASP A 150 -13.94 13.53 5.85
CA ASP A 150 -13.30 12.91 4.69
C ASP A 150 -14.24 11.91 3.99
N LEU A 151 -14.98 11.11 4.77
CA LEU A 151 -15.98 10.19 4.24
C LEU A 151 -17.12 10.92 3.52
N ILE A 152 -17.65 12.01 4.10
CA ILE A 152 -18.68 12.84 3.45
C ILE A 152 -18.13 13.42 2.16
N TRP A 153 -16.92 13.99 2.18
CA TRP A 153 -16.29 14.59 1.01
C TRP A 153 -16.15 13.58 -0.14
N ILE A 154 -15.55 12.41 0.13
CA ILE A 154 -15.32 11.38 -0.90
C ILE A 154 -16.63 10.81 -1.43
N SER A 155 -17.68 10.76 -0.60
CA SER A 155 -19.01 10.31 -1.02
C SER A 155 -19.68 11.31 -1.97
N LEU A 156 -19.50 12.62 -1.74
CA LEU A 156 -20.05 13.67 -2.59
C LEU A 156 -19.23 13.89 -3.87
N VAL A 157 -17.90 13.74 -3.80
CA VAL A 157 -16.98 14.00 -4.91
C VAL A 157 -16.08 12.78 -5.15
N PRO A 158 -16.60 11.67 -5.69
CA PRO A 158 -15.85 10.42 -5.82
C PRO A 158 -14.65 10.49 -6.78
N SER A 159 -14.58 11.52 -7.63
CA SER A 159 -13.45 11.76 -8.54
C SER A 159 -12.17 12.22 -7.84
N CYS A 160 -12.25 12.73 -6.60
CA CYS A 160 -11.06 13.21 -5.88
C CYS A 160 -10.06 12.09 -5.55
N VAL A 161 -10.50 10.82 -5.61
CA VAL A 161 -9.67 9.64 -5.33
C VAL A 161 -9.80 8.58 -6.43
N LYS A 162 -8.74 7.77 -6.61
CA LYS A 162 -8.71 6.76 -7.68
C LYS A 162 -9.67 5.58 -7.46
N SER A 163 -10.05 5.30 -6.23
CA SER A 163 -10.83 4.11 -5.85
C SER A 163 -11.78 4.46 -4.69
N PRO A 164 -12.82 5.27 -4.96
CA PRO A 164 -13.69 5.82 -3.92
C PRO A 164 -14.35 4.73 -3.07
N ALA A 165 -14.86 3.66 -3.69
CA ALA A 165 -15.52 2.57 -2.97
C ALA A 165 -14.63 1.90 -1.92
N THR A 166 -13.37 1.60 -2.26
CA THR A 166 -12.42 0.99 -1.30
C THR A 166 -12.09 1.94 -0.16
N ILE A 167 -11.97 3.23 -0.44
CA ILE A 167 -11.64 4.24 0.58
C ILE A 167 -12.83 4.49 1.51
N ILE A 168 -14.05 4.56 0.97
CA ILE A 168 -15.29 4.63 1.75
C ILE A 168 -15.42 3.43 2.69
N GLN A 169 -15.24 2.20 2.17
CA GLN A 169 -15.26 0.98 2.98
C GLN A 169 -14.19 1.01 4.08
N HIS A 170 -12.99 1.48 3.76
CA HIS A 170 -11.90 1.62 4.71
C HIS A 170 -12.23 2.63 5.82
N HIS A 171 -12.79 3.79 5.49
CA HIS A 171 -13.20 4.78 6.51
C HIS A 171 -14.33 4.28 7.39
N LEU A 172 -15.35 3.63 6.83
CA LEU A 172 -16.43 3.02 7.60
C LEU A 172 -15.89 1.94 8.56
N ALA A 173 -14.99 1.09 8.07
CA ALA A 173 -14.32 0.10 8.90
C ALA A 173 -13.45 0.74 9.97
N THR A 174 -12.75 1.84 9.67
CA THR A 174 -11.88 2.55 10.61
C THR A 174 -12.69 3.24 11.70
N ILE A 175 -13.79 3.92 11.35
CA ILE A 175 -14.73 4.53 12.31
C ILE A 175 -15.27 3.46 13.26
N LEU A 176 -15.75 2.32 12.74
CA LEU A 176 -16.17 1.20 13.58
C LEU A 176 -15.03 0.69 14.48
N TYR A 177 -13.81 0.64 13.94
CA TYR A 177 -12.66 0.11 14.66
C TYR A 177 -12.21 1.00 15.82
N ILE A 178 -12.20 2.33 15.65
CA ILE A 178 -11.80 3.29 16.70
C ILE A 178 -12.86 3.45 17.80
N LEU A 179 -14.11 3.01 17.58
CA LEU A 179 -15.13 2.98 18.64
C LEU A 179 -14.81 1.99 19.76
N ILE A 180 -14.14 0.87 19.43
CA ILE A 180 -13.79 -0.16 20.42
C ILE A 180 -12.88 0.40 21.53
N PRO A 181 -11.73 1.03 21.24
CA PRO A 181 -10.87 1.63 22.27
C PRO A 181 -11.49 2.83 22.99
N TYR A 182 -12.50 3.48 22.39
CA TYR A 182 -13.29 4.51 23.08
C TYR A 182 -14.20 3.90 24.16
N LEU A 183 -14.87 2.78 23.84
CA LEU A 183 -15.75 2.05 24.76
C LEU A 183 -14.98 1.23 25.80
N HIS A 184 -13.76 0.81 25.48
CA HIS A 184 -12.89 -0.03 26.31
C HIS A 184 -11.55 0.64 26.52
N SER A 185 -11.43 1.39 27.61
CA SER A 185 -10.26 2.22 27.92
C SER A 185 -8.93 1.45 27.94
N GLU A 186 -8.96 0.14 28.27
CA GLU A 186 -7.77 -0.73 28.28
C GLU A 186 -7.14 -0.93 26.90
N PHE A 187 -7.87 -0.63 25.82
CA PHE A 187 -7.39 -0.78 24.44
C PHE A 187 -7.06 0.56 23.78
N ARG A 188 -7.07 1.68 24.50
CA ARG A 188 -6.76 3.02 23.94
C ARG A 188 -5.42 3.07 23.23
N TRP A 189 -4.41 2.38 23.75
CA TRP A 189 -3.08 2.26 23.12
C TRP A 189 -3.13 1.60 21.74
N CYS A 190 -4.07 0.68 21.50
CA CYS A 190 -4.25 0.05 20.20
C CYS A 190 -4.66 1.08 19.13
N MET A 191 -5.48 2.07 19.52
CA MET A 191 -5.90 3.15 18.63
C MET A 191 -4.69 3.96 18.16
N GLY A 192 -3.84 4.41 19.08
CA GLY A 192 -2.63 5.14 18.74
C GLY A 192 -1.69 4.32 17.86
N ALA A 193 -1.46 3.06 18.22
CA ALA A 193 -0.56 2.18 17.45
C ALA A 193 -1.05 1.98 16.02
N CYS A 194 -2.37 1.84 15.81
CA CYS A 194 -2.96 1.79 14.48
C CYS A 194 -2.90 3.15 13.77
N LEU A 195 -3.28 4.25 14.42
CA LEU A 195 -3.32 5.57 13.78
C LEU A 195 -1.95 6.16 13.46
N SER A 196 -0.86 5.57 13.95
CA SER A 196 0.48 5.84 13.46
C SER A 196 0.61 5.69 11.93
N VAL A 197 -0.26 4.90 11.27
CA VAL A 197 -0.31 4.81 9.80
C VAL A 197 -0.59 6.14 9.12
N GLU A 198 -1.28 7.06 9.80
CA GLU A 198 -1.63 8.36 9.24
C GLU A 198 -0.39 9.25 9.08
N LEU A 199 0.66 9.05 9.87
CA LEU A 199 1.96 9.67 9.63
C LEU A 199 2.52 9.26 8.25
N ASN A 200 2.41 7.98 7.90
CA ASN A 200 2.82 7.51 6.58
C ASN A 200 1.91 8.04 5.46
N THR A 201 0.60 8.08 5.69
CA THR A 201 -0.37 8.67 4.75
C THR A 201 -0.06 10.15 4.49
N TRP A 202 0.23 10.92 5.54
CA TRP A 202 0.58 12.33 5.45
C TRP A 202 1.84 12.55 4.63
N PHE A 203 2.92 11.78 4.87
CA PHE A 203 4.13 11.88 4.04
C PHE A 203 3.88 11.49 2.58
N LEU A 204 2.98 10.53 2.31
CA LEU A 204 2.59 10.18 0.95
C LEU A 204 1.91 11.35 0.25
N ILE A 205 0.95 12.01 0.93
CA ILE A 205 0.20 13.15 0.41
C ILE A 205 1.12 14.36 0.22
N ALA A 206 1.93 14.71 1.22
CA ALA A 206 2.92 15.77 1.16
C ALA A 206 3.85 15.58 -0.05
N ARG A 207 4.34 14.36 -0.27
CA ARG A 207 5.14 14.02 -1.46
C ARG A 207 4.37 14.22 -2.76
N ARG A 208 3.08 13.88 -2.82
CA ARG A 208 2.25 14.12 -4.02
C ARG A 208 2.10 15.60 -4.31
N VAL A 209 1.76 16.40 -3.31
CA VAL A 209 1.54 17.85 -3.44
C VAL A 209 2.82 18.57 -3.87
N LEU A 210 3.95 18.28 -3.21
CA LEU A 210 5.22 18.94 -3.52
C LEU A 210 5.80 18.53 -4.88
N ASN A 211 5.58 17.28 -5.32
CA ASN A 211 6.05 16.84 -6.64
C ASN A 211 5.24 17.45 -7.81
N LYS A 212 4.05 18.02 -7.58
CA LYS A 212 3.26 18.66 -8.65
C LYS A 212 3.88 19.96 -9.15
N GLN A 213 4.75 20.60 -8.37
CA GLN A 213 5.40 21.87 -8.72
C GLN A 213 6.44 21.75 -9.86
N GLY A 214 6.45 20.65 -10.62
CA GLY A 214 7.29 20.47 -11.82
C GLY A 214 8.77 20.18 -11.54
N LEU A 215 9.19 20.13 -10.28
CA LEU A 215 10.55 19.78 -9.92
C LEU A 215 10.74 18.25 -10.03
N SER A 216 11.57 17.82 -10.97
CA SER A 216 11.92 16.40 -11.10
C SER A 216 12.56 15.92 -9.79
N PRO A 217 12.00 14.88 -9.12
CA PRO A 217 12.45 14.46 -7.78
C PRO A 217 13.90 13.94 -7.74
N TRP A 218 14.57 13.82 -8.89
CA TRP A 218 15.92 13.27 -9.03
C TRP A 218 16.92 14.22 -9.70
N THR A 219 16.52 15.44 -10.07
CA THR A 219 17.49 16.44 -10.56
C THR A 219 18.24 17.03 -9.36
N ILE A 220 19.55 16.80 -9.31
CA ILE A 220 20.47 17.35 -8.32
C ILE A 220 20.74 18.81 -8.70
N SER A 221 19.74 19.69 -8.63
CA SER A 221 20.01 21.09 -8.42
C SER A 221 20.12 21.30 -6.91
N LEU A 222 21.19 21.95 -6.44
CA LEU A 222 21.43 22.28 -5.03
C LEU A 222 20.47 23.36 -4.50
N SER A 223 19.26 23.46 -5.06
CA SER A 223 18.22 24.34 -4.54
C SER A 223 17.60 23.73 -3.29
N PHE A 224 17.37 24.53 -2.26
CA PHE A 224 16.75 24.14 -0.97
C PHE A 224 15.46 23.31 -1.15
N LEU A 225 14.70 23.56 -2.23
CA LEU A 225 13.49 22.80 -2.58
C LEU A 225 13.76 21.32 -2.86
N SER A 226 14.89 20.99 -3.50
CA SER A 226 15.29 19.60 -3.81
C SER A 226 15.58 18.80 -2.53
N ILE A 227 16.18 19.44 -1.53
CA ILE A 227 16.48 18.80 -0.24
C ILE A 227 15.19 18.43 0.49
N ARG A 228 14.20 19.34 0.54
CA ARG A 228 12.90 19.10 1.20
C ARG A 228 12.16 17.89 0.61
N VAL A 229 12.09 17.78 -0.72
CA VAL A 229 11.41 16.67 -1.41
C VAL A 229 12.12 15.33 -1.16
N LYS A 230 13.46 15.33 -1.11
CA LYS A 230 14.24 14.14 -0.77
C LYS A 230 14.01 13.69 0.67
N LEU A 231 14.04 14.62 1.63
CA LEU A 231 13.77 14.30 3.04
C LEU A 231 12.38 13.70 3.23
N ILE A 232 11.34 14.33 2.67
CA ILE A 232 9.96 13.79 2.75
C ILE A 232 9.86 12.41 2.10
N SER A 233 10.59 12.17 1.01
CA SER A 233 10.64 10.85 0.38
C SER A 233 11.32 9.82 1.28
N ILE A 234 12.41 10.17 1.96
CA ILE A 234 13.09 9.29 2.93
C ILE A 234 12.13 8.96 4.07
N PHE A 235 11.52 9.97 4.71
CA PHE A 235 10.56 9.76 5.80
C PHE A 235 9.36 8.91 5.36
N PHE A 236 8.83 9.14 4.16
CA PHE A 236 7.78 8.30 3.59
C PHE A 236 8.20 6.82 3.54
N TYR A 237 9.40 6.51 3.01
CA TYR A 237 9.84 5.12 2.87
C TYR A 237 10.18 4.48 4.22
N THR A 238 10.80 5.23 5.13
CA THR A 238 11.11 4.76 6.49
C THR A 238 9.83 4.43 7.26
N THR A 239 8.86 5.35 7.29
CA THR A 239 7.56 5.13 7.95
C THR A 239 6.75 4.04 7.25
N TRP A 240 6.80 3.95 5.93
CA TRP A 240 6.09 2.90 5.18
C TRP A 240 6.57 1.50 5.59
N ILE A 241 7.89 1.29 5.62
CA ILE A 241 8.45 -0.01 6.01
C ILE A 241 8.20 -0.26 7.50
N GLY A 242 8.52 0.70 8.37
CA GLY A 242 8.38 0.54 9.81
C GLY A 242 6.95 0.30 10.26
N ILE A 243 6.01 1.11 9.78
CA ILE A 243 4.63 1.09 10.26
C ILE A 243 3.80 0.04 9.49
N ARG A 244 3.72 0.14 8.16
CA ARG A 244 2.81 -0.71 7.39
C ARG A 244 3.32 -2.13 7.19
N CYS A 245 4.63 -2.31 7.03
CA CYS A 245 5.21 -3.63 6.73
C CYS A 245 5.65 -4.40 7.98
N ILE A 246 5.99 -3.72 9.07
CA ILE A 246 6.49 -4.35 10.31
C ILE A 246 5.50 -4.21 11.45
N LEU A 247 5.20 -2.98 11.90
CA LEU A 247 4.36 -2.75 13.09
C LEU A 247 2.96 -3.35 12.92
N TYR A 248 2.28 -3.09 11.81
CA TYR A 248 0.90 -3.55 11.58
C TYR A 248 0.74 -5.08 11.68
N PRO A 249 1.53 -5.89 10.95
CA PRO A 249 1.49 -7.34 11.12
C PRO A 249 1.82 -7.79 12.55
N VAL A 250 2.79 -7.16 13.22
CA VAL A 250 3.16 -7.49 14.60
C VAL A 250 2.02 -7.23 15.59
N LEU A 251 1.26 -6.13 15.41
CA LEU A 251 0.10 -5.80 16.24
C LEU A 251 -1.02 -6.84 16.21
N MET A 252 -1.06 -7.72 15.20
CA MET A 252 -2.03 -8.82 15.14
C MET A 252 -2.01 -9.71 16.38
N MET A 253 -0.82 -10.01 16.88
CA MET A 253 -0.64 -10.90 18.02
C MET A 253 -1.21 -10.29 19.31
N PRO A 254 -0.87 -9.02 19.68
CA PRO A 254 -1.53 -8.34 20.78
C PRO A 254 -3.04 -8.20 20.64
N PHE A 255 -3.58 -7.93 19.44
CA PHE A 255 -5.04 -7.87 19.25
C PHE A 255 -5.73 -9.20 19.57
N TYR A 256 -5.14 -10.30 19.13
CA TYR A 256 -5.64 -11.64 19.45
C TYR A 256 -5.56 -11.93 20.95
N GLN A 257 -4.42 -11.62 21.59
CA GLN A 257 -4.23 -11.81 23.03
C GLN A 257 -5.22 -10.98 23.86
N ASN A 258 -5.39 -9.70 23.52
CA ASN A 258 -6.35 -8.80 24.15
C ASN A 258 -7.78 -9.33 24.04
N TRP A 259 -8.17 -9.86 22.87
CA TRP A 259 -9.49 -10.46 22.69
C TRP A 259 -9.67 -11.71 23.58
N ILE A 260 -8.69 -12.61 23.64
CA ILE A 260 -8.78 -13.80 24.49
C ILE A 260 -8.90 -13.41 25.97
N GLN A 261 -8.05 -12.49 26.45
CA GLN A 261 -8.08 -12.02 27.83
C GLN A 261 -9.41 -11.35 28.18
N HIS A 262 -9.91 -10.47 27.31
CA HIS A 262 -11.21 -9.83 27.51
C HIS A 262 -12.37 -10.83 27.48
N SER A 263 -12.29 -11.83 26.60
CA SER A 263 -13.30 -12.91 26.53
C SER A 263 -13.37 -13.74 27.81
N LEU A 264 -12.21 -14.01 28.43
CA LEU A 264 -12.14 -14.69 29.72
C LEU A 264 -12.76 -13.83 30.84
N LYS A 265 -12.53 -12.52 30.83
CA LYS A 265 -13.09 -11.57 31.81
C LYS A 265 -14.62 -11.47 31.73
N VAL A 266 -15.18 -11.43 30.52
CA VAL A 266 -16.63 -11.29 30.29
C VAL A 266 -17.36 -12.65 30.33
N GLY A 267 -16.64 -13.76 30.25
CA GLY A 267 -17.22 -15.12 30.24
C GLY A 267 -17.80 -15.55 28.89
N THR A 268 -17.57 -14.78 27.82
CA THR A 268 -17.98 -15.14 26.45
C THR A 268 -16.97 -14.69 25.40
N LYS A 269 -16.76 -15.51 24.38
CA LYS A 269 -15.90 -15.18 23.22
C LYS A 269 -16.58 -14.21 22.24
N TRP A 270 -17.91 -14.12 22.29
CA TRP A 270 -18.72 -13.24 21.45
C TRP A 270 -18.89 -11.88 22.12
N ASN A 271 -17.85 -11.05 22.05
CA ASN A 271 -17.83 -9.69 22.58
C ASN A 271 -17.36 -8.72 21.50
N LEU A 272 -17.53 -7.41 21.74
CA LEU A 272 -17.20 -6.36 20.78
C LEU A 272 -15.72 -6.38 20.36
N VAL A 273 -14.81 -6.70 21.30
CA VAL A 273 -13.35 -6.77 21.06
C VAL A 273 -12.99 -7.86 20.05
N MET A 274 -13.83 -8.89 19.89
CA MET A 274 -13.67 -9.92 18.84
C MET A 274 -13.56 -9.29 17.45
N LEU A 275 -14.26 -8.17 17.19
CA LEU A 275 -14.23 -7.50 15.89
C LEU A 275 -12.85 -6.91 15.54
N CYS A 276 -12.00 -6.63 16.53
CA CYS A 276 -10.66 -6.10 16.30
C CYS A 276 -9.82 -7.03 15.42
N VAL A 277 -9.86 -8.34 15.67
CA VAL A 277 -9.01 -9.32 14.96
C VAL A 277 -9.32 -9.38 13.45
N PRO A 278 -10.56 -9.63 13.00
CA PRO A 278 -10.86 -9.64 11.57
C PRO A 278 -10.70 -8.27 10.91
N LEU A 279 -11.07 -7.16 11.59
CA LEU A 279 -10.87 -5.80 11.05
C LEU A 279 -9.38 -5.52 10.84
N HIS A 280 -8.54 -5.81 11.83
CA HIS A 280 -7.09 -5.65 11.72
C HIS A 280 -6.50 -6.53 10.62
N ALA A 281 -6.99 -7.76 10.47
CA ALA A 281 -6.55 -8.66 9.40
C ALA A 281 -6.86 -8.09 8.03
N CYS A 282 -8.08 -7.53 7.85
CA CYS A 282 -8.43 -6.80 6.63
C CYS A 282 -7.50 -5.61 6.37
N PHE A 283 -7.17 -4.81 7.40
CA PHE A 283 -6.23 -3.69 7.23
C PHE A 283 -4.81 -4.14 6.88
N CYS A 284 -4.32 -5.24 7.48
CA CYS A 284 -3.04 -5.84 7.09
C CYS A 284 -3.02 -6.29 5.63
N LEU A 285 -4.11 -6.93 5.15
CA LEU A 285 -4.23 -7.35 3.75
C LEU A 285 -4.31 -6.15 2.79
N LEU A 286 -5.05 -5.09 3.15
CA LEU A 286 -5.11 -3.85 2.37
C LEU A 286 -3.74 -3.17 2.31
N ASN A 287 -3.01 -3.11 3.43
CA ASN A 287 -1.66 -2.57 3.48
C ASN A 287 -0.69 -3.40 2.63
N LEU A 288 -0.76 -4.73 2.68
CA LEU A 288 0.05 -5.60 1.83
C LEU A 288 -0.24 -5.36 0.34
N LYS A 289 -1.52 -5.26 -0.02
CA LYS A 289 -1.93 -4.95 -1.40
C LYS A 289 -1.37 -3.62 -1.86
N TRP A 290 -1.51 -2.55 -1.08
CA TRP A 290 -1.00 -1.23 -1.46
C TRP A 290 0.53 -1.19 -1.52
N SER A 291 1.21 -1.90 -0.62
CA SER A 291 2.66 -2.08 -0.66
C SER A 291 3.11 -2.80 -1.93
N TYR A 292 2.39 -3.85 -2.34
CA TYR A 292 2.63 -4.57 -3.59
C TYR A 292 2.42 -3.65 -4.80
N ASP A 293 1.31 -2.90 -4.85
CA ASP A 293 1.00 -1.97 -5.94
C ASP A 293 2.09 -0.88 -6.06
N LEU A 294 2.57 -0.36 -4.94
CA LEU A 294 3.66 0.62 -4.89
C LEU A 294 4.97 0.03 -5.41
N LEU A 295 5.37 -1.16 -4.94
CA LEU A 295 6.59 -1.84 -5.37
C LEU A 295 6.55 -2.16 -6.87
N MET A 296 5.45 -2.73 -7.34
CA MET A 296 5.27 -3.08 -8.76
C MET A 296 5.24 -1.87 -9.67
N SER A 297 4.79 -0.70 -9.18
CA SER A 297 4.91 0.55 -9.95
C SER A 297 6.37 0.94 -10.20
N LYS A 298 7.26 0.72 -9.22
CA LYS A 298 8.70 1.03 -9.33
C LYS A 298 9.45 0.01 -10.19
N VAL A 299 9.16 -1.28 -10.01
CA VAL A 299 9.74 -2.35 -10.84
C VAL A 299 9.41 -2.12 -12.31
N ARG A 300 8.16 -1.78 -12.64
CA ARG A 300 7.75 -1.45 -14.01
C ARG A 300 8.49 -0.23 -14.56
N TYR A 301 8.70 0.80 -13.74
CA TYR A 301 9.48 1.97 -14.13
C TYR A 301 10.94 1.62 -14.47
N TRP A 302 11.60 0.80 -13.64
CA TRP A 302 12.98 0.38 -13.89
C TRP A 302 13.12 -0.49 -15.14
N ARG A 303 12.20 -1.43 -15.39
CA ARG A 303 12.22 -2.24 -16.63
C ARG A 303 12.16 -1.38 -17.89
N ARG A 304 11.32 -0.33 -17.90
CA ARG A 304 11.23 0.60 -19.03
C ARG A 304 12.51 1.40 -19.24
N LYS A 305 13.13 1.89 -18.15
CA LYS A 305 14.38 2.66 -18.23
C LYS A 305 15.55 1.84 -18.78
N GLY A 306 15.61 0.54 -18.45
CA GLY A 306 16.60 -0.38 -19.00
C GLY A 306 16.48 -0.56 -20.52
N SER A 307 15.25 -0.67 -21.03
CA SER A 307 14.98 -0.85 -22.48
C SER A 307 15.45 0.36 -23.31
N VAL A 308 15.17 1.58 -22.87
CA VAL A 308 15.51 2.81 -23.62
C VAL A 308 17.02 2.98 -23.79
N LYS A 309 17.82 2.55 -22.80
CA LYS A 309 19.28 2.67 -22.89
C LYS A 309 19.86 1.75 -23.97
N TYR A 310 19.28 0.56 -24.15
CA TYR A 310 19.72 -0.43 -25.15
C TYR A 310 19.49 0.06 -26.58
N ASP A 311 18.32 0.62 -26.87
CA ASP A 311 17.99 1.14 -28.21
C ASP A 311 18.88 2.33 -28.59
N SER A 312 19.17 3.23 -27.62
CA SER A 312 20.04 4.39 -27.85
C SER A 312 21.51 4.04 -28.11
N SER A 313 21.97 2.86 -27.67
CA SER A 313 23.33 2.38 -27.97
C SER A 313 23.43 1.73 -29.35
N ILE A 314 22.37 1.07 -29.83
CA ILE A 314 22.35 0.48 -31.18
C ILE A 314 22.31 1.58 -32.24
N SER A 315 21.53 2.64 -32.03
CA SER A 315 21.42 3.74 -32.99
C SER A 315 22.67 4.62 -33.12
N LYS A 316 23.66 4.46 -32.24
CA LYS A 316 24.94 5.21 -32.30
C LYS A 316 26.10 4.39 -32.89
N GLY A 317 25.88 3.10 -33.15
CA GLY A 317 26.86 2.18 -33.71
C GLY A 317 26.64 1.84 -35.19
N LEU A 318 25.69 2.52 -35.85
CA LEU A 318 25.42 2.49 -37.29
C LEU A 318 25.66 3.90 -37.85
#